data_AF-A0A8X6LLJ6-F1
#
_entry.id   AF-A0A8X6LLJ6-F1
#
_cell.length_a   1.000
_cell.length_b   1.000
_cell.length_c   1.000
_cell.angle_alpha   90.00
_cell.angle_beta   90.00
_cell.angle_gamma   90.00
#
_symmetry.space_group_name_H-M   'P 1'
#
loop_
_entity.id
_entity.type
_entity.pdbx_description
1 polymer ?
#
loop_
_entity_poly.entity_id
_entity_poly.type
_entity_poly.pdbx_seq_one_letter_code
_entity_poly.pdbx_strand_id
1 'polypeptide(L)' 'LLEVREANEHFVRMRSGARCHVPRSEVVCVRDLYPDKEFLPRCTLLHRCTETSGCCEDDTLQCAPKAMQEVVLHFYVSDL' A
#
# COMPACT_ATOMS: atom_id res chain seq x y z
N LEU A 1 16.12 -31.22 7.87
CA LEU A 1 15.92 -31.22 6.39
C LEU A 1 14.57 -30.63 5.98
N LEU A 2 13.45 -31.01 6.62
CA LEU A 2 12.14 -30.42 6.35
C LEU A 2 12.10 -28.90 6.60
N GLU A 3 12.59 -28.44 7.74
CA GLU A 3 12.65 -27.02 8.11
C GLU A 3 13.42 -26.16 7.10
N VAL A 4 14.52 -26.69 6.55
CA VAL A 4 15.32 -26.00 5.51
C VAL A 4 14.51 -25.83 4.22
N ARG A 5 13.71 -26.85 3.85
CA ARG A 5 12.83 -26.77 2.68
C ARG A 5 11.74 -25.72 2.90
N GLU A 6 11.09 -25.73 4.06
CA GLU A 6 10.04 -24.78 4.42
C GLU A 6 10.58 -23.34 4.45
N ALA A 7 11.78 -23.13 5.01
CA ALA A 7 12.45 -21.84 4.99
C ALA A 7 12.74 -21.36 3.56
N ASN A 8 13.23 -22.25 2.69
CA ASN A 8 13.48 -21.91 1.28
C ASN A 8 12.19 -21.59 0.51
N GLU A 9 11.12 -22.36 0.72
CA GLU A 9 9.83 -22.09 0.10
C GLU A 9 9.28 -20.72 0.53
N HIS A 10 9.36 -20.40 1.83
CA HIS A 10 8.94 -19.11 2.34
C HIS A 10 9.80 -17.97 1.77
N PHE A 11 11.12 -18.14 1.72
CA PHE A 11 12.05 -17.18 1.12
C PHE A 11 11.68 -16.87 -0.34
N VAL A 12 11.41 -17.90 -1.15
CA VAL A 12 10.99 -17.73 -2.55
C VAL A 12 9.67 -16.96 -2.63
N ARG A 13 8.67 -17.30 -1.80
CA ARG A 13 7.37 -16.60 -1.77
C ARG A 13 7.51 -15.12 -1.41
N MET A 14 8.32 -14.79 -0.41
CA MET A 14 8.54 -13.40 0.00
C MET A 14 9.28 -12.61 -1.08
N ARG A 15 10.32 -13.21 -1.68
CA ARG A 15 11.10 -12.58 -2.75
C ARG A 15 10.29 -12.38 -4.03
N SER A 16 9.34 -13.26 -4.36
CA SER A 16 8.50 -13.09 -5.55
C SER A 16 7.27 -12.22 -5.30
N GLY A 17 6.69 -12.31 -4.11
CA GLY A 17 5.35 -11.79 -3.83
C GLY A 17 5.28 -10.56 -2.95
N ALA A 18 6.34 -10.23 -2.19
CA ALA A 18 6.28 -9.23 -1.12
C ALA A 18 7.41 -8.18 -1.18
N ARG A 19 8.21 -8.12 -2.25
CA ARG A 19 9.26 -7.08 -2.39
C ARG A 19 8.66 -5.67 -2.47
N CYS A 20 9.36 -4.69 -1.89
CA CYS A 20 9.11 -3.27 -2.11
C CYS A 20 9.44 -2.89 -3.58
N HIS A 21 8.47 -3.08 -4.46
CA HIS A 21 8.63 -2.83 -5.89
C HIS A 21 7.32 -2.40 -6.56
N VAL A 22 6.20 -3.03 -6.17
CA VAL A 22 4.88 -2.74 -6.72
C VAL A 22 4.02 -2.09 -5.64
N PRO A 23 3.45 -0.89 -5.89
CA PRO A 23 2.50 -0.26 -5.00
C PRO A 23 1.32 -1.17 -4.63
N ARG A 24 0.96 -1.21 -3.36
CA ARG A 24 -0.16 -2.03 -2.85
C ARG A 24 -1.43 -1.21 -2.75
N SER A 25 -2.56 -1.89 -2.98
CA SER A 25 -3.86 -1.28 -2.82
C SER A 25 -4.12 -1.04 -1.33
N GLU A 26 -4.40 0.21 -0.97
CA GLU A 26 -4.78 0.63 0.37
C GLU A 26 -6.13 1.33 0.32
N VAL A 27 -6.99 1.03 1.29
CA VAL A 27 -8.23 1.78 1.50
C VAL A 27 -7.89 3.07 2.22
N VAL A 28 -8.19 4.20 1.60
CA VAL A 28 -7.93 5.53 2.15
C VAL A 28 -9.27 6.20 2.46
N CYS A 29 -9.44 6.61 3.72
CA CYS A 29 -10.57 7.40 4.16
C CYS A 29 -10.43 8.83 3.61
N VAL A 30 -11.41 9.30 2.83
CA VAL A 30 -11.33 10.61 2.18
C VAL A 30 -11.40 11.74 3.21
N ARG A 31 -12.11 11.51 4.32
CA ARG A 31 -12.22 12.47 5.42
C ARG A 31 -10.89 12.75 6.12
N ASP A 32 -9.93 11.83 6.08
CA ASP A 32 -8.60 12.06 6.65
C ASP A 32 -7.81 13.12 5.84
N LEU A 33 -8.18 13.31 4.56
CA LEU A 33 -7.61 14.33 3.67
C LEU A 33 -8.46 15.61 3.66
N TYR A 34 -9.77 15.48 3.84
CA TYR A 34 -10.75 16.57 3.80
C TYR A 34 -11.71 16.46 5.00
N PRO A 35 -11.29 16.90 6.19
CA PRO A 35 -12.03 16.65 7.44
C PRO A 35 -13.41 17.32 7.52
N ASP A 36 -13.59 18.44 6.82
CA ASP A 36 -14.78 19.30 6.93
C ASP A 36 -15.90 18.94 5.94
N LYS A 37 -15.80 17.81 5.23
CA LYS A 37 -16.75 17.39 4.19
C LYS A 37 -17.10 15.93 4.30
N GLU A 38 -18.33 15.60 3.93
CA GLU A 38 -18.76 14.21 3.77
C GLU A 38 -18.73 13.83 2.28
N PHE A 39 -18.18 12.64 2.01
CA PHE A 39 -17.99 12.12 0.66
C PHE A 39 -18.70 10.78 0.51
N LEU A 40 -19.34 10.55 -0.64
CA LEU A 40 -19.83 9.24 -1.05
C LEU A 40 -19.14 8.81 -2.36
N PRO A 41 -18.41 7.68 -2.36
CA PRO A 41 -18.10 6.82 -1.21
C PRO A 41 -17.18 7.49 -0.17
N ARG A 42 -17.24 7.06 1.10
CA ARG A 42 -16.43 7.62 2.21
C ARG A 42 -14.93 7.31 2.09
N CYS A 43 -14.61 6.26 1.35
CA CYS A 43 -13.25 5.77 1.15
C CYS A 43 -13.00 5.53 -0.34
N THR A 44 -11.72 5.49 -0.71
CA THR A 44 -11.27 5.08 -2.04
C THR A 44 -10.12 4.09 -1.94
N LEU A 45 -9.79 3.44 -3.06
CA LEU A 45 -8.59 2.64 -3.20
C LEU A 45 -7.50 3.48 -3.85
N LEU A 46 -6.33 3.53 -3.22
CA LEU A 46 -5.12 4.07 -3.82
C LEU A 46 -4.03 3.00 -3.81
N HIS A 47 -3.17 3.04 -4.82
CA HIS A 47 -1.96 2.24 -4.86
C HIS A 47 -0.82 3.03 -4.21
N ARG A 48 -0.29 2.54 -3.09
CA ARG A 48 0.73 3.24 -2.29
C ARG A 48 1.95 2.36 -2.03
N CYS A 49 3.09 3.02 -1.81
CA CYS A 49 4.27 2.40 -1.21
C CYS A 49 4.42 2.99 0.19
N THR A 50 4.20 2.15 1.19
CA THR A 50 4.32 2.43 2.62
C THR A 50 5.23 1.38 3.25
N GLU A 51 5.58 1.55 4.53
CA GLU A 51 6.38 0.57 5.30
C GLU A 51 5.84 -0.86 5.22
N THR A 52 4.52 -1.02 5.07
CA THR A 52 3.85 -2.32 5.02
C THR A 52 3.58 -2.81 3.60
N SER A 53 3.89 -2.00 2.58
CA SER A 53 3.64 -2.35 1.16
C SER A 53 4.59 -3.42 0.62
N GLY A 54 5.76 -3.58 1.24
CA GLY A 54 6.72 -4.62 0.89
C GLY A 54 7.98 -4.63 1.75
N CYS A 55 8.71 -5.74 1.66
CA CYS A 55 9.97 -5.97 2.36
C CYS A 55 11.15 -5.42 1.53
N CYS A 56 12.04 -4.68 2.19
CA CYS A 56 13.30 -4.19 1.64
C CYS A 56 14.40 -5.25 1.73
N GLU A 57 15.53 -5.02 1.05
CA GLU A 57 16.66 -5.95 1.05
C GLU A 57 17.54 -5.84 2.32
N ASP A 58 17.46 -4.72 3.04
CA ASP A 58 18.13 -4.49 4.30
C ASP A 58 17.29 -3.59 5.24
N ASP A 59 17.61 -3.63 6.54
CA ASP A 59 16.87 -2.95 7.61
C ASP A 59 17.09 -1.42 7.64
N THR A 60 18.04 -0.90 6.87
CA THR A 60 18.28 0.55 6.76
C THR A 60 17.38 1.21 5.73
N LEU A 61 16.66 0.41 4.92
CA LEU A 61 15.77 0.86 3.88
C LEU A 61 14.30 0.80 4.30
N GLN A 62 13.56 1.86 3.99
CA GLN A 62 12.12 1.94 4.20
C GLN A 62 11.40 1.98 2.85
N CYS A 63 10.32 1.21 2.72
CA CYS A 63 9.56 1.18 1.48
C CYS A 63 8.78 2.48 1.29
N ALA A 64 9.11 3.21 0.22
CA ALA A 64 8.58 4.54 -0.07
C ALA A 64 8.38 4.75 -1.59
N PRO A 65 7.49 5.66 -2.01
CA PRO A 65 7.26 5.93 -3.43
C PRO A 65 8.49 6.57 -4.08
N LYS A 66 8.96 6.00 -5.20
CA LYS A 66 10.02 6.60 -6.04
C LYS A 66 9.46 7.57 -7.09
N ALA A 67 8.21 7.35 -7.50
CA ALA A 67 7.47 8.21 -8.41
C ALA A 67 6.00 8.18 -7.99
N MET A 68 5.29 9.28 -8.24
CA MET A 68 3.87 9.42 -7.95
C MET A 68 3.13 9.86 -9.20
N GLN A 69 1.88 9.41 -9.32
CA GLN A 69 0.97 9.85 -10.36
C GLN A 69 -0.28 10.42 -9.68
N GLU A 70 -0.74 11.55 -10.17
CA GLU A 70 -2.04 12.09 -9.77
C GLU A 70 -3.17 11.22 -10.33
N VAL A 71 -4.10 10.82 -9.46
CA VAL A 71 -5.28 10.04 -9.83
C VAL A 71 -6.52 10.89 -9.55
N VAL A 72 -7.27 11.22 -10.59
CA VAL A 72 -8.52 11.96 -10.48
C VAL A 72 -9.65 10.97 -10.17
N LEU A 73 -10.34 11.21 -9.06
CA LEU A 73 -11.48 10.43 -8.59
C LEU A 73 -12.65 11.36 -8.30
N HIS A 74 -13.86 10.88 -8.56
CA HIS A 74 -15.08 11.66 -8.39
C HIS A 74 -15.90 11.14 -7.23
N PHE A 75 -16.43 12.05 -6.44
CA PHE A 75 -17.24 11.77 -5.26
C PHE A 75 -18.49 12.65 -5.27
N TYR A 76 -19.57 12.14 -4.71
CA TYR A 76 -20.64 13.01 -4.23
C TYR A 76 -20.17 13.70 -2.96
N VAL A 77 -20.45 15.00 -2.84
CA VAL A 77 -20.03 15.82 -1.70
C VAL A 77 -21.26 16.47 -1.09
N SER A 78 -21.34 16.45 0.23
CA SER A 78 -22.29 17.26 1.00
C SER A 78 -21.54 18.00 2.09
N ASP A 79 -21.96 19.24 2.34
CA ASP A 79 -21.54 19.97 3.53
C ASP A 79 -22.13 19.29 4.78
N LEU A 80 -21.39 19.35 5.89
CA LEU A 80 -21.82 18.86 7.20
C LEU A 80 -22.83 19.81 7.87
#